data_AF-A0AAD3DX55-F1
#
_entry.id   AF-A0AAD3DX55-F1
#
_cell.length_a   1.000
_cell.length_b   1.000
_cell.length_c   1.000
_cell.angle_alpha   90.00
_cell.angle_beta   90.00
_cell.angle_gamma   90.00
#
_symmetry.space_group_name_H-M   'P 1'
#
loop_
_entity.id
_entity.type
_entity.pdbx_description
1 polymer ?
#
loop_
_entity_poly.entity_id
_entity_poly.type
_entity_poly.pdbx_seq_one_letter_code
_entity_poly.pdbx_strand_id
1 'polypeptide(L)'
;MQWLNSLVSEYEGRPLQKSGMLTKEQLIKFFQDSAQQFNNPEFKQLLSVAMKTRGPGTAEEIINGMQRQILENMGVQGDFGLNCLARVNGVYGNDAAFLRLFYEHVQKEEMVLDEAEMPESAFRSKYEQLNRYREEMEARLEKLNGMSQEQRNVYLSNVYKEMLARGIGGGECCSNPNGCSHRQPGGPQLPAPEMEAPAVAQPEGGAAAIGPGGPSVMSEAEQLAFFASLNGPGKQ
;
A
#
# COMPACT_ATOMS: atom_id res chain seq x y z
N MET A 1 -31.17 -31.70 27.29
CA MET A 1 -29.94 -31.03 26.82
C MET A 1 -30.05 -30.69 25.33
N GLN A 2 -30.94 -29.76 24.93
CA GLN A 2 -31.12 -29.37 23.51
C GLN A 2 -30.85 -27.88 23.25
N TRP A 3 -30.74 -27.06 24.30
CA TRP A 3 -30.54 -25.61 24.16
C TRP A 3 -29.06 -25.21 23.92
N LEU A 4 -28.10 -26.05 24.30
CA LEU A 4 -26.66 -25.79 24.06
C LEU A 4 -26.26 -26.01 22.60
N ASN A 5 -26.93 -26.91 21.88
CA ASN A 5 -26.68 -27.10 20.44
C ASN A 5 -27.23 -25.95 19.59
N SER A 6 -28.23 -25.21 20.09
CA SER A 6 -28.78 -24.04 19.39
C SER A 6 -27.83 -22.85 19.42
N LEU A 7 -27.09 -22.66 20.53
CA LEU A 7 -26.14 -21.55 20.68
C LEU A 7 -24.83 -21.79 19.90
N VAL A 8 -24.38 -23.04 19.80
CA VAL A 8 -23.19 -23.38 19.00
C VAL A 8 -23.50 -23.33 17.51
N SER A 9 -24.72 -23.72 17.10
CA SER A 9 -25.14 -23.67 15.69
C SER A 9 -25.40 -22.25 15.17
N GLU A 10 -25.73 -21.28 16.03
CA GLU A 10 -25.93 -19.88 15.63
C GLU A 10 -24.60 -19.15 15.31
N TYR A 11 -23.48 -19.63 15.85
CA TYR A 11 -22.15 -19.07 15.59
C TYR A 11 -21.49 -19.67 14.33
N GLU A 12 -21.81 -20.92 13.96
CA GLU A 12 -21.27 -21.58 12.75
C GLU A 12 -22.14 -21.40 11.49
N GLY A 13 -23.32 -20.78 11.60
CA GLY A 13 -24.35 -20.83 10.54
C GLY A 13 -24.63 -19.54 9.78
N ARG A 14 -24.02 -18.39 10.10
CA ARG A 14 -24.30 -17.16 9.34
C ARG A 14 -23.65 -17.23 7.97
N PRO A 15 -24.41 -17.10 6.86
CA PRO A 15 -23.83 -17.09 5.54
C PRO A 15 -22.88 -15.89 5.44
N LEU A 16 -21.62 -16.16 5.13
CA LEU A 16 -20.62 -15.11 4.90
C LEU A 16 -21.09 -14.21 3.75
N GLN A 17 -20.85 -12.90 3.87
CA GLN A 17 -21.05 -11.97 2.77
C GLN A 17 -20.10 -12.32 1.61
N LYS A 18 -20.65 -12.45 0.39
CA LYS A 18 -19.92 -12.82 -0.84
C LYS A 18 -20.21 -11.91 -2.03
N SER A 19 -20.97 -10.83 -1.82
CA SER A 19 -21.43 -9.93 -2.87
C SER A 19 -21.56 -8.49 -2.38
N GLY A 20 -21.54 -7.56 -3.33
CA GLY A 20 -21.62 -6.12 -3.06
C GLY A 20 -20.28 -5.51 -2.66
N MET A 21 -20.35 -4.41 -1.91
CA MET A 21 -19.20 -3.74 -1.29
C MET A 21 -19.31 -3.86 0.23
N LEU A 22 -18.17 -3.90 0.91
CA LEU A 22 -18.14 -3.80 2.38
C LEU A 22 -18.59 -2.40 2.80
N THR A 23 -19.43 -2.31 3.81
CA THR A 23 -19.85 -1.02 4.36
C THR A 23 -18.68 -0.31 5.03
N LYS A 24 -18.82 1.00 5.27
CA LYS A 24 -17.80 1.78 5.98
C LYS A 24 -17.56 1.23 7.38
N GLU A 25 -18.61 0.78 8.07
CA GLU A 25 -18.52 0.22 9.42
C GLU A 25 -17.73 -1.10 9.40
N GLN A 26 -17.97 -1.97 8.40
CA GLN A 26 -17.19 -3.19 8.22
C GLN A 26 -15.71 -2.89 7.94
N LEU A 27 -15.44 -1.93 7.06
CA LEU A 27 -14.08 -1.51 6.72
C LEU A 27 -13.36 -0.87 7.92
N ILE A 28 -14.03 0.02 8.66
CA ILE A 28 -13.46 0.63 9.87
C ILE A 28 -13.15 -0.43 10.91
N LYS A 29 -14.06 -1.40 11.13
CA LYS A 29 -13.79 -2.52 12.05
C LYS A 29 -12.59 -3.35 11.56
N PHE A 30 -12.50 -3.63 10.27
CA PHE A 30 -11.39 -4.36 9.68
C PHE A 30 -10.06 -3.62 9.88
N PHE A 31 -10.02 -2.30 9.68
CA PHE A 31 -8.83 -1.48 9.91
C PHE A 31 -8.38 -1.53 11.38
N GLN A 32 -9.33 -1.47 12.31
CA GLN A 32 -9.06 -1.54 13.75
C GLN A 32 -8.50 -2.91 14.15
N ASP A 33 -9.15 -3.99 13.74
CA ASP A 33 -8.73 -5.36 14.06
C ASP A 33 -7.35 -5.66 13.43
N SER A 34 -7.11 -5.21 12.19
CA SER A 34 -5.82 -5.38 11.52
C SER A 34 -4.72 -4.60 12.22
N ALA A 35 -5.00 -3.38 12.67
CA ALA A 35 -4.04 -2.59 13.43
C ALA A 35 -3.66 -3.25 14.77
N GLN A 36 -4.56 -4.02 15.40
CA GLN A 36 -4.22 -4.81 16.58
C GLN A 36 -3.22 -5.92 16.22
N GLN A 37 -3.42 -6.61 15.08
CA GLN A 37 -2.49 -7.63 14.61
C GLN A 37 -1.14 -7.05 14.21
N PHE A 38 -1.10 -5.89 13.56
CA PHE A 38 0.16 -5.20 13.23
C PHE A 38 0.96 -4.77 14.46
N ASN A 39 0.32 -4.62 15.62
CA ASN A 39 0.99 -4.35 16.89
C ASN A 39 1.34 -5.63 17.68
N ASN A 40 0.95 -6.81 17.20
CA ASN A 40 1.24 -8.08 17.87
C ASN A 40 2.71 -8.50 17.62
N PRO A 41 3.56 -8.61 18.68
CA PRO A 41 4.95 -9.01 18.54
C PRO A 41 5.13 -10.39 17.89
N GLU A 42 4.24 -11.33 18.17
CA GLU A 42 4.30 -12.68 17.59
C GLU A 42 4.06 -12.63 16.08
N PHE A 43 3.11 -11.80 15.64
CA PHE A 43 2.83 -11.58 14.22
C PHE A 43 4.02 -10.92 13.52
N LYS A 44 4.64 -9.90 14.13
CA LYS A 44 5.85 -9.28 13.60
C LYS A 44 7.02 -10.25 13.48
N GLN A 45 7.21 -11.10 14.48
CA GLN A 45 8.25 -12.13 14.46
C GLN A 45 8.00 -13.14 13.33
N LEU A 46 6.74 -13.55 13.15
CA LEU A 46 6.34 -14.45 12.06
C LEU A 46 6.66 -13.84 10.69
N LEU A 47 6.33 -12.55 10.48
CA LEU A 47 6.68 -11.83 9.25
C LEU A 47 8.19 -11.74 9.03
N SER A 48 8.97 -11.44 10.08
CA SER A 48 10.43 -11.35 9.97
C SER A 48 11.08 -12.69 9.59
N VAL A 49 10.55 -13.82 10.10
CA VAL A 49 11.01 -15.16 9.74
C VAL A 49 10.65 -15.47 8.28
N ALA A 50 9.44 -15.13 7.85
CA ALA A 50 8.98 -15.32 6.48
C ALA A 50 9.83 -14.54 5.47
N MET A 51 10.17 -13.28 5.76
CA MET A 51 11.04 -12.47 4.89
C MET A 51 12.45 -13.04 4.73
N LYS A 52 12.96 -13.74 5.75
CA LYS A 52 14.30 -14.35 5.73
C LYS A 52 14.34 -15.70 5.02
N THR A 53 13.20 -16.36 4.85
CA THR A 53 13.10 -17.65 4.18
C THR A 53 12.69 -17.43 2.72
N ARG A 54 13.64 -17.56 1.77
CA ARG A 54 13.32 -17.56 0.33
C ARG A 54 12.53 -18.83 -0.02
N GLY A 55 11.21 -18.79 0.08
CA GLY A 55 10.28 -19.86 -0.28
C GLY A 55 8.82 -19.39 -0.27
N PRO A 56 7.88 -20.22 -0.77
CA PRO A 56 6.44 -19.97 -0.65
C PRO A 56 6.05 -19.92 0.84
N GLY A 57 5.21 -18.96 1.23
CA GLY A 57 5.15 -18.41 2.59
C GLY A 57 5.60 -16.95 2.65
N THR A 58 5.40 -16.18 1.58
CA THR A 58 5.79 -14.77 1.53
C THR A 58 5.08 -13.98 2.64
N ALA A 59 5.68 -12.91 3.16
CA ALA A 59 5.03 -12.10 4.19
C ALA A 59 3.66 -11.57 3.74
N GLU A 60 3.47 -11.37 2.43
CA GLU A 60 2.18 -11.09 1.80
C GLU A 60 1.16 -12.21 2.05
N GLU A 61 1.52 -13.48 1.93
CA GLU A 61 0.63 -14.61 2.23
C GLU A 61 0.21 -14.64 3.70
N ILE A 62 1.13 -14.27 4.60
CA ILE A 62 0.88 -14.21 6.05
C ILE A 62 -0.07 -13.05 6.38
N ILE A 63 0.15 -11.88 5.78
CA ILE A 63 -0.76 -10.73 5.93
C ILE A 63 -2.13 -11.06 5.33
N ASN A 64 -2.18 -11.57 4.10
CA ASN A 64 -3.43 -11.95 3.45
C ASN A 64 -4.18 -13.03 4.25
N GLY A 65 -3.45 -14.00 4.82
CA GLY A 65 -4.02 -15.02 5.71
C GLY A 65 -4.67 -14.42 6.95
N MET A 66 -3.97 -13.51 7.63
CA MET A 66 -4.48 -12.80 8.79
C MET A 66 -5.68 -11.91 8.45
N GLN A 67 -5.61 -11.14 7.35
CA GLN A 67 -6.70 -10.27 6.91
C GLN A 67 -7.95 -11.09 6.52
N ARG A 68 -7.79 -12.25 5.86
CA ARG A 68 -8.89 -13.18 5.61
C ARG A 68 -9.58 -13.64 6.90
N GLN A 69 -8.80 -14.03 7.91
CA GLN A 69 -9.37 -14.46 9.19
C GLN A 69 -10.15 -13.34 9.88
N ILE A 70 -9.66 -12.09 9.84
CA ILE A 70 -10.40 -10.94 10.36
C ILE A 70 -11.73 -10.77 9.62
N LEU A 71 -11.71 -10.82 8.30
CA LEU A 71 -12.91 -10.70 7.46
C LEU A 71 -13.92 -11.81 7.77
N GLU A 72 -13.47 -13.05 7.89
CA GLU A 72 -14.33 -14.20 8.23
C GLU A 72 -14.94 -14.06 9.61
N ASN A 73 -14.18 -13.60 10.60
CA ASN A 73 -14.65 -13.34 11.96
C ASN A 73 -15.73 -12.24 12.03
N MET A 74 -15.78 -11.33 11.05
CA MET A 74 -16.84 -10.33 10.94
C MET A 74 -17.99 -10.74 9.99
N GLY A 75 -18.01 -11.99 9.53
CA GLY A 75 -19.06 -12.52 8.67
C GLY A 75 -18.88 -12.21 7.18
N VAL A 76 -17.66 -11.91 6.73
CA VAL A 76 -17.31 -11.62 5.33
C VAL A 76 -16.43 -12.74 4.79
N GLN A 77 -16.67 -13.22 3.58
CA GLN A 77 -15.78 -14.20 2.97
C GLN A 77 -14.40 -13.57 2.71
N GLY A 78 -13.33 -14.22 3.17
CA GLY A 78 -11.97 -13.67 3.15
C GLY A 78 -11.53 -13.12 1.79
N ASP A 79 -11.50 -13.97 0.75
CA ASP A 79 -11.05 -13.52 -0.59
C ASP A 79 -11.98 -12.47 -1.21
N PHE A 80 -13.29 -12.56 -0.93
CA PHE A 80 -14.24 -11.55 -1.37
C PHE A 80 -13.93 -10.18 -0.71
N GLY A 81 -13.68 -10.18 0.60
CA GLY A 81 -13.36 -8.96 1.35
C GLY A 81 -12.03 -8.35 0.94
N LEU A 82 -11.00 -9.15 0.68
CA LEU A 82 -9.73 -8.65 0.12
C LEU A 82 -9.95 -7.99 -1.25
N ASN A 83 -10.74 -8.60 -2.13
CA ASN A 83 -11.12 -8.00 -3.40
C ASN A 83 -11.97 -6.71 -3.26
N CYS A 84 -12.66 -6.51 -2.13
CA CYS A 84 -13.30 -5.23 -1.84
C CYS A 84 -12.28 -4.13 -1.53
N LEU A 85 -11.16 -4.42 -0.87
CA LEU A 85 -10.14 -3.42 -0.50
C LEU A 85 -9.61 -2.68 -1.73
N ALA A 86 -9.33 -3.40 -2.83
CA ALA A 86 -8.90 -2.81 -4.10
C ALA A 86 -9.90 -1.81 -4.72
N ARG A 87 -11.18 -1.89 -4.33
CA ARG A 87 -12.27 -1.06 -4.86
C ARG A 87 -12.67 0.09 -3.94
N VAL A 88 -12.05 0.19 -2.75
CA VAL A 88 -12.40 1.19 -1.73
C VAL A 88 -12.32 2.61 -2.28
N ASN A 89 -11.25 2.96 -2.98
CA ASN A 89 -11.09 4.30 -3.56
C ASN A 89 -12.16 4.59 -4.62
N GLY A 90 -12.45 3.62 -5.50
CA GLY A 90 -13.50 3.78 -6.53
C GLY A 90 -14.91 3.96 -5.98
N VAL A 91 -15.24 3.33 -4.83
CA VAL A 91 -16.59 3.39 -4.24
C VAL A 91 -16.73 4.55 -3.25
N TYR A 92 -15.72 4.82 -2.44
CA TYR A 92 -15.76 5.80 -1.36
C TYR A 92 -14.92 7.05 -1.61
N GLY A 93 -14.44 7.25 -2.85
CA GLY A 93 -13.55 8.34 -3.24
C GLY A 93 -14.05 9.75 -2.88
N ASN A 94 -15.37 9.93 -2.79
CA ASN A 94 -15.99 11.20 -2.44
C ASN A 94 -15.97 11.52 -0.93
N ASP A 95 -15.57 10.58 -0.07
CA ASP A 95 -15.47 10.77 1.37
C ASP A 95 -14.01 10.82 1.81
N ALA A 96 -13.44 12.02 1.80
CA ALA A 96 -12.05 12.26 2.17
C ALA A 96 -11.74 11.83 3.63
N ALA A 97 -12.70 11.95 4.55
CA ALA A 97 -12.50 11.55 5.94
C ALA A 97 -12.40 10.03 6.08
N PHE A 98 -13.26 9.30 5.35
CA PHE A 98 -13.17 7.85 5.29
C PHE A 98 -11.91 7.37 4.56
N LEU A 99 -11.56 7.97 3.42
CA LEU A 99 -10.34 7.63 2.70
C LEU A 99 -9.09 7.84 3.55
N ARG A 100 -9.06 8.87 4.42
CA ARG A 100 -7.97 9.06 5.37
C ARG A 100 -7.76 7.83 6.26
N LEU A 101 -8.83 7.22 6.77
CA LEU A 101 -8.75 6.00 7.59
C LEU A 101 -8.24 4.81 6.78
N PHE A 102 -8.68 4.68 5.53
CA PHE A 102 -8.21 3.63 4.63
C PHE A 102 -6.70 3.76 4.35
N TYR A 103 -6.23 4.95 4.01
CA TYR A 103 -4.80 5.17 3.74
C TYR A 103 -3.94 5.04 5.00
N GLU A 104 -4.44 5.44 6.17
CA GLU A 104 -3.75 5.19 7.45
C GLU A 104 -3.58 3.68 7.70
N HIS A 105 -4.60 2.89 7.37
CA HIS A 105 -4.51 1.43 7.46
C HIS A 105 -3.46 0.85 6.50
N VAL A 106 -3.47 1.27 5.23
CA VAL A 106 -2.45 0.86 4.24
C VAL A 106 -1.04 1.25 4.70
N GLN A 107 -0.85 2.46 5.22
CA GLN A 107 0.45 2.88 5.75
C GLN A 107 0.93 2.01 6.92
N LYS A 108 0.02 1.57 7.80
CA LYS A 108 0.36 0.67 8.91
C LYS A 108 0.78 -0.72 8.41
N GLU A 109 0.15 -1.22 7.35
CA GLU A 109 0.52 -2.47 6.70
C GLU A 109 1.93 -2.38 6.08
N GLU A 110 2.21 -1.32 5.32
CA GLU A 110 3.54 -1.07 4.76
C GLU A 110 4.61 -0.94 5.85
N MET A 111 4.30 -0.26 6.95
CA MET A 111 5.23 -0.12 8.07
C MET A 111 5.58 -1.44 8.75
N VAL A 112 4.62 -2.37 8.90
CA VAL A 112 4.91 -3.67 9.52
C VAL A 112 5.73 -4.57 8.59
N LEU A 113 5.54 -4.43 7.27
CA LEU A 113 6.36 -5.10 6.26
C LEU A 113 7.80 -4.54 6.26
N ASP A 114 7.96 -3.22 6.27
CA ASP A 114 9.25 -2.55 6.39
C ASP A 114 10.02 -3.00 7.64
N GLU A 115 9.33 -3.08 8.79
CA GLU A 115 9.91 -3.55 10.06
C GLU A 115 10.37 -5.01 9.97
N ALA A 116 9.65 -5.84 9.22
CA ALA A 116 9.98 -7.25 9.03
C ALA A 116 11.15 -7.46 8.06
N GLU A 117 11.29 -6.61 7.05
CA GLU A 117 12.32 -6.68 6.00
C GLU A 117 13.67 -6.09 6.47
N MET A 118 13.63 -4.98 7.20
CA MET A 118 14.81 -4.18 7.48
C MET A 118 15.44 -4.51 8.86
N PRO A 119 16.77 -4.32 9.02
CA PRO A 119 17.38 -4.28 10.34
C PRO A 119 16.79 -3.14 11.18
N GLU A 120 16.67 -3.36 12.50
CA GLU A 120 16.04 -2.41 13.44
C GLU A 120 16.60 -0.98 13.34
N SER A 121 17.92 -0.82 13.18
CA SER A 121 18.55 0.49 13.05
C SER A 121 18.15 1.23 11.76
N ALA A 122 18.03 0.50 10.65
CA ALA A 122 17.60 1.04 9.37
C ALA A 122 16.10 1.39 9.41
N PHE A 123 15.28 0.51 10.00
CA PHE A 123 13.85 0.76 10.21
C PHE A 123 13.63 2.00 11.07
N ARG A 124 14.33 2.12 12.20
CA ARG A 124 14.26 3.29 13.09
C ARG A 124 14.63 4.58 12.38
N SER A 125 15.70 4.57 11.58
CA SER A 125 16.09 5.75 10.81
C SER A 125 15.05 6.14 9.76
N LYS A 126 14.51 5.18 9.01
CA LYS A 126 13.43 5.39 8.04
C LYS A 126 12.19 5.95 8.72
N TYR A 127 11.81 5.38 9.86
CA TYR A 127 10.65 5.81 10.64
C TYR A 127 10.80 7.21 11.23
N GLU A 128 11.97 7.55 11.78
CA GLU A 128 12.27 8.91 12.24
C GLU A 128 12.22 9.93 11.11
N GLN A 129 12.71 9.58 9.91
CA GLN A 129 12.61 10.44 8.73
C GLN A 129 11.15 10.64 8.28
N LEU A 130 10.36 9.57 8.23
CA LEU A 130 8.93 9.64 7.89
C LEU A 130 8.14 10.47 8.91
N ASN A 131 8.39 10.31 10.21
CA ASN A 131 7.74 11.10 11.24
C ASN A 131 8.10 12.58 11.13
N ARG A 132 9.37 12.93 10.92
CA ARG A 132 9.78 14.32 10.68
C ARG A 132 9.10 14.92 9.45
N TYR A 133 9.00 14.15 8.37
CA TYR A 133 8.30 14.60 7.17
C TYR A 133 6.81 14.83 7.43
N ARG A 134 6.16 13.92 8.18
CA ARG A 134 4.76 14.05 8.58
C ARG A 134 4.51 15.30 9.42
N GLU A 135 5.34 15.53 10.44
CA GLU A 135 5.29 16.72 11.29
C GLU A 135 5.52 18.01 10.47
N GLU A 136 6.47 17.99 9.53
CA GLU A 136 6.72 19.12 8.63
C GLU A 136 5.49 19.40 7.75
N MET A 137 4.86 18.37 7.17
CA MET A 137 3.64 18.53 6.38
C MET A 137 2.47 19.05 7.22
N GLU A 138 2.27 18.52 8.42
CA GLU A 138 1.21 18.97 9.32
C GLU A 138 1.40 20.44 9.71
N ALA A 139 2.61 20.85 10.08
CA ALA A 139 2.92 22.24 10.39
C ALA A 139 2.73 23.16 9.17
N ARG A 140 3.01 22.68 7.94
CA ARG A 140 2.73 23.43 6.71
C ARG A 140 1.23 23.58 6.46
N LEU A 141 0.43 22.55 6.72
CA LEU A 141 -1.03 22.61 6.61
C LEU A 141 -1.64 23.53 7.67
N GLU A 142 -1.14 23.51 8.90
CA GLU A 142 -1.58 24.42 9.95
C GLU A 142 -1.31 25.88 9.58
N LYS A 143 -0.16 26.18 8.96
CA LYS A 143 0.15 27.53 8.45
C LYS A 143 -0.85 28.02 7.41
N LEU A 144 -1.47 27.14 6.62
CA LEU A 144 -2.49 27.55 5.66
C LEU A 144 -3.79 28.01 6.33
N ASN A 145 -4.00 27.61 7.59
CA ASN A 145 -5.18 27.99 8.34
C ASN A 145 -5.15 29.49 8.65
N GLY A 146 -6.21 30.21 8.29
CA GLY A 146 -6.30 31.66 8.49
C GLY A 146 -5.56 32.54 7.48
N MET A 147 -4.86 31.98 6.49
CA MET A 147 -4.28 32.75 5.37
C MET A 147 -5.35 33.17 4.35
N SER A 148 -5.20 34.35 3.75
CA SER A 148 -6.00 34.76 2.57
C SER A 148 -5.67 33.89 1.34
N GLN A 149 -6.52 33.91 0.32
CA GLN A 149 -6.30 33.12 -0.89
C GLN A 149 -4.98 33.49 -1.60
N GLU A 150 -4.66 34.78 -1.68
CA GLU A 150 -3.39 35.27 -2.24
C GLU A 150 -2.19 34.79 -1.42
N GLN A 151 -2.28 34.85 -0.09
CA GLN A 151 -1.23 34.37 0.82
C GLN A 151 -1.01 32.86 0.68
N ARG A 152 -2.10 32.08 0.60
CA ARG A 152 -2.04 30.63 0.35
C ARG A 152 -1.36 30.33 -0.98
N ASN A 153 -1.71 31.03 -2.05
CA ASN A 153 -1.12 30.81 -3.38
C ASN A 153 0.40 31.10 -3.39
N VAL A 154 0.84 32.19 -2.75
CA VAL A 154 2.26 32.53 -2.62
C VAL A 154 3.00 31.47 -1.78
N TYR A 155 2.41 31.07 -0.66
CA TYR A 155 3.00 30.08 0.23
C TYR A 155 3.14 28.71 -0.46
N LEU A 156 2.09 28.23 -1.12
CA LEU A 156 2.10 26.96 -1.86
C LEU A 156 3.11 26.97 -3.02
N SER A 157 3.24 28.11 -3.72
CA SER A 157 4.26 28.27 -4.77
C SER A 157 5.68 28.10 -4.22
N ASN A 158 5.96 28.65 -3.03
CA ASN A 158 7.27 28.50 -2.39
C ASN A 158 7.49 27.07 -1.89
N VAL A 159 6.48 26.45 -1.27
CA VAL A 159 6.51 25.05 -0.85
C VAL A 159 6.79 24.11 -2.04
N TYR A 160 6.16 24.36 -3.18
CA TYR A 160 6.36 23.57 -4.39
C TYR A 160 7.79 23.72 -4.94
N LYS A 161 8.34 24.95 -4.93
CA LYS A 161 9.74 25.18 -5.30
C LYS A 161 10.72 24.46 -4.37
N GLU A 162 10.45 24.45 -3.07
CA GLU A 162 11.26 23.70 -2.11
C GLU A 162 11.20 22.18 -2.34
N MET A 163 10.01 21.64 -2.65
CA MET A 163 9.84 20.22 -2.98
C MET A 163 10.61 19.83 -4.23
N LEU A 164 10.54 20.64 -5.29
CA LEU A 164 11.32 20.43 -6.51
C LEU A 164 12.83 20.51 -6.26
N ALA A 165 13.28 21.47 -5.44
CA ALA A 165 14.68 21.62 -5.08
C ALA A 165 15.20 20.46 -4.20
N ARG A 166 14.33 19.83 -3.41
CA ARG A 166 14.64 18.66 -2.57
C ARG A 166 14.66 17.33 -3.32
N GLY A 167 14.23 17.29 -4.59
CA GLY A 167 14.42 16.14 -5.46
C GLY A 167 13.75 14.86 -4.96
N ILE A 168 12.42 14.81 -4.93
CA ILE A 168 11.72 13.53 -4.97
C ILE A 168 11.81 13.04 -6.42
N GLY A 169 12.80 12.18 -6.71
CA GLY A 169 13.00 11.62 -8.05
C GLY A 169 14.44 11.26 -8.47
N GLY A 170 15.42 11.24 -7.57
CA GLY A 170 16.77 10.80 -7.91
C GLY A 170 17.49 10.29 -6.67
N GLY A 171 17.68 8.97 -6.57
CA GLY A 171 18.40 8.38 -5.47
C GLY A 171 19.79 9.00 -5.33
N GLU A 172 20.11 9.46 -4.13
CA GLU A 172 21.50 9.62 -3.69
C GLU A 172 22.14 8.24 -3.53
N CYS A 173 22.30 7.53 -4.64
CA CYS A 173 23.33 6.53 -4.77
C CYS A 173 24.56 7.27 -5.31
N CYS A 174 25.53 7.56 -4.44
CA CYS A 174 26.99 7.59 -4.69
C CYS A 174 27.71 8.80 -4.06
N SER A 175 28.06 8.69 -2.79
CA SER A 175 29.16 9.46 -2.17
C SER A 175 30.46 8.64 -2.22
N ASN A 176 30.93 8.27 -3.42
CA ASN A 176 32.22 7.59 -3.57
C ASN A 176 33.13 8.39 -4.53
N PRO A 177 34.25 8.95 -4.06
CA PRO A 177 35.17 9.73 -4.90
C PRO A 177 35.91 8.90 -5.96
N ASN A 178 35.74 7.57 -6.00
CA ASN A 178 36.42 6.68 -6.94
C ASN A 178 35.53 6.11 -8.06
N GLY A 179 34.43 6.79 -8.42
CA GLY A 179 33.66 6.53 -9.65
C GLY A 179 32.77 5.29 -9.63
N CYS A 180 31.51 5.44 -10.02
CA CYS A 180 30.59 4.32 -10.22
C CYS A 180 30.44 3.96 -11.69
N SER A 181 30.69 2.69 -12.02
CA SER A 181 30.48 2.12 -13.36
C SER A 181 29.01 1.73 -13.54
N HIS A 182 28.17 2.69 -13.93
CA HIS A 182 26.85 2.36 -14.50
C HIS A 182 26.85 2.65 -16.00
N ARG A 183 26.73 1.55 -16.76
CA ARG A 183 26.53 1.53 -18.21
C ARG A 183 25.10 1.99 -18.50
N GLN A 184 24.92 3.13 -19.16
CA GLN A 184 23.61 3.61 -19.60
C GLN A 184 23.00 2.67 -20.67
N PRO A 185 21.69 2.36 -20.61
CA PRO A 185 20.98 1.71 -21.71
C PRO A 185 20.43 2.78 -22.67
N GLY A 186 20.87 2.75 -23.94
CA GLY A 186 20.23 3.49 -25.02
C GLY A 186 21.18 4.31 -25.90
N GLY A 187 21.72 3.68 -26.96
CA GLY A 187 22.44 4.32 -28.06
C GLY A 187 22.71 3.31 -29.19
N PRO A 188 22.69 3.73 -30.47
CA PRO A 188 22.22 2.91 -31.60
C PRO A 188 23.18 1.82 -32.11
N GLN A 189 22.57 0.81 -32.73
CA GLN A 189 23.13 -0.45 -33.21
C GLN A 189 23.65 -0.35 -34.65
N LEU A 190 24.75 -1.05 -34.96
CA LEU A 190 25.19 -1.42 -36.32
C LEU A 190 25.74 -2.87 -36.33
N PRO A 191 25.76 -3.56 -37.49
CA PRO A 191 25.15 -4.88 -37.63
C PRO A 191 26.10 -6.10 -37.59
N ALA A 192 25.48 -7.25 -37.28
CA ALA A 192 25.68 -8.68 -37.58
C ALA A 192 27.04 -9.24 -38.07
N PRO A 193 27.30 -10.54 -37.86
CA PRO A 193 26.81 -11.50 -38.86
C PRO A 193 26.12 -12.75 -38.33
N GLU A 194 25.37 -13.34 -39.24
CA GLU A 194 24.53 -14.54 -39.24
C GLU A 194 25.17 -15.80 -38.67
N MET A 195 24.37 -16.68 -38.08
CA MET A 195 24.38 -18.12 -38.38
C MET A 195 23.00 -18.74 -38.10
N GLU A 196 22.70 -19.75 -38.91
CA GLU A 196 21.39 -20.28 -39.30
C GLU A 196 20.59 -21.02 -38.23
N ALA A 197 19.28 -21.06 -38.46
CA ALA A 197 18.32 -21.96 -37.83
C ALA A 197 18.54 -23.43 -38.26
N PRO A 198 17.85 -24.38 -37.59
CA PRO A 198 16.61 -24.82 -38.23
C PRO A 198 15.43 -25.02 -37.27
N ALA A 199 14.26 -24.92 -37.88
CA ALA A 199 12.93 -25.10 -37.32
C ALA A 199 12.64 -26.53 -36.85
N VAL A 200 11.60 -26.70 -36.00
CA VAL A 200 10.42 -27.57 -36.26
C VAL A 200 9.39 -27.46 -35.11
N ALA A 201 8.14 -27.17 -35.54
CA ALA A 201 6.81 -27.53 -35.04
C ALA A 201 6.33 -27.24 -33.60
N GLN A 202 5.22 -26.48 -33.54
CA GLN A 202 4.20 -26.47 -32.49
C GLN A 202 3.46 -27.83 -32.43
N PRO A 203 2.77 -28.13 -31.31
CA PRO A 203 1.33 -27.82 -31.28
C PRO A 203 0.82 -27.21 -29.96
N GLU A 204 -0.12 -26.29 -30.15
CA GLU A 204 -1.37 -26.00 -29.43
C GLU A 204 -1.56 -26.38 -27.94
N GLY A 205 -2.04 -25.38 -27.18
CA GLY A 205 -3.02 -25.57 -26.11
C GLY A 205 -2.52 -25.37 -24.68
N GLY A 206 -2.76 -24.20 -24.09
CA GLY A 206 -2.55 -24.00 -22.65
C GLY A 206 -2.71 -22.56 -22.18
N ALA A 207 -3.92 -22.27 -21.67
CA ALA A 207 -4.33 -21.17 -20.79
C ALA A 207 -3.30 -20.06 -20.49
N ALA A 208 -3.59 -18.84 -20.96
CA ALA A 208 -3.00 -17.61 -20.46
C ALA A 208 -3.35 -17.44 -18.97
N ALA A 209 -2.39 -17.72 -18.09
CA ALA A 209 -2.40 -17.29 -16.70
C ALA A 209 -2.14 -15.79 -16.66
N ILE A 210 -3.21 -14.99 -16.72
CA ILE A 210 -3.17 -13.59 -16.32
C ILE A 210 -3.24 -13.60 -14.79
N GLY A 211 -2.08 -13.50 -14.13
CA GLY A 211 -2.04 -13.25 -12.69
C GLY A 211 -2.40 -11.79 -12.41
N PRO A 212 -3.42 -11.49 -11.59
CA PRO A 212 -3.65 -10.14 -11.11
C PRO A 212 -3.18 -10.05 -9.66
N GLY A 213 -2.33 -9.06 -9.34
CA GLY A 213 -2.04 -8.73 -7.94
C GLY A 213 -0.58 -8.41 -7.68
N GLY A 214 -0.10 -7.30 -8.24
CA GLY A 214 0.84 -6.47 -7.48
C GLY A 214 0.02 -5.40 -6.74
N PRO A 215 0.43 -4.96 -5.54
CA PRO A 215 -0.19 -3.79 -4.92
C PRO A 215 -0.02 -2.63 -5.89
N SER A 216 -1.14 -2.07 -6.35
CA SER A 216 -1.15 -0.88 -7.20
C SER A 216 -0.66 0.27 -6.34
N VAL A 217 0.66 0.47 -6.30
CA VAL A 217 1.31 1.64 -5.72
C VAL A 217 0.72 2.84 -6.43
N MET A 218 -0.02 3.69 -5.71
CA MET A 218 -0.56 4.92 -6.27
C MET A 218 0.56 5.69 -6.95
N SER A 219 0.33 6.05 -8.21
CA SER A 219 1.24 6.91 -8.95
C SER A 219 1.42 8.23 -8.19
N GLU A 220 2.56 8.87 -8.37
CA GLU A 220 2.87 10.16 -7.75
C GLU A 220 1.78 11.22 -8.04
N ALA A 221 1.15 11.13 -9.22
CA ALA A 221 0.01 11.96 -9.60
C ALA A 221 -1.25 11.69 -8.76
N GLU A 222 -1.51 10.44 -8.38
CA GLU A 222 -2.64 10.08 -7.51
C GLU A 222 -2.41 10.49 -6.05
N GLN A 223 -1.15 10.43 -5.58
CA GLN A 223 -0.77 10.94 -4.27
C GLN A 223 -0.94 12.47 -4.20
N LEU A 224 -0.50 13.19 -5.23
CA LEU A 224 -0.67 14.63 -5.33
C LEU A 224 -2.15 15.03 -5.47
N ALA A 225 -2.94 14.28 -6.23
CA ALA A 225 -4.39 14.50 -6.35
C ALA A 225 -5.11 14.27 -5.01
N PHE A 226 -4.68 13.28 -4.22
CA PHE A 226 -5.19 13.05 -2.87
C PHE A 226 -4.93 14.25 -1.95
N PHE A 227 -3.69 14.75 -1.89
CA PHE A 227 -3.36 15.93 -1.08
C PHE A 227 -4.07 17.20 -1.57
N ALA A 228 -4.28 17.35 -2.88
CA ALA A 228 -5.07 18.44 -3.43
C ALA A 228 -6.57 18.34 -3.07
N SER A 229 -7.13 17.13 -2.99
CA SER A 229 -8.53 16.89 -2.66
C SER A 229 -8.91 17.15 -1.21
N LEU A 230 -7.93 17.15 -0.29
CA LEU A 230 -8.12 17.51 1.12
C LEU A 230 -8.44 19.02 1.30
N ASN A 231 -8.14 19.84 0.28
CA ASN A 231 -8.66 21.18 0.14
C ASN A 231 -9.96 21.15 -0.67
N GLY A 232 -11.01 20.52 -0.11
CA GLY A 232 -12.34 20.56 -0.70
C GLY A 232 -12.81 22.00 -1.00
N PRO A 233 -13.68 22.20 -2.01
CA PRO A 233 -14.07 23.53 -2.47
C PRO A 233 -14.70 24.31 -1.32
N GLY A 234 -14.05 25.41 -0.93
CA GLY A 234 -14.63 26.38 -0.03
C GLY A 234 -16.02 26.77 -0.53
N LYS A 235 -17.04 26.46 0.27
CA LYS A 235 -18.40 26.94 0.06
C LYS A 235 -18.36 28.47 0.02
N GLN A 236 -19.11 29.02 -0.96
CA GLN A 236 -19.39 30.44 -1.18
C GLN A 236 -19.79 31.16 0.10
#